data_AF-A0A946NHZ0-F1
#
_entry.id   AF-A0A946NHZ0-F1
#
_cell.length_a   1.000
_cell.length_b   1.000
_cell.length_c   1.000
_cell.angle_alpha   90.00
_cell.angle_beta   90.00
_cell.angle_gamma   90.00
#
_symmetry.space_group_name_H-M   'P 1'
#
loop_
_entity.id
_entity.type
_entity.pdbx_description
1 polymer ?
#
loop_
_entity_poly.entity_id
_entity_poly.type
_entity_poly.pdbx_seq_one_letter_code
_entity_poly.pdbx_strand_id
1 'polypeptide(L)'
;YTQEDFKNFILDYQESGLDFEMMYQRFVDFTCLEYEESKLEEKYPEYKTLLNEFRDGILLFDLTSTMVWTKAMEDTIGLQKYFETNRENYVWGDRVEANIYTCANYKVVSKLKRLLWKKSKNMVTIKDMQESINKDSPMNLQINSSKYSKGDNKFIDQVKWIKGTTEIPTESDAIIFVEITDVIPSEEKDLSESKGKVISDYQNYLEEQWLLVLREDYVITLNKEVLYSIIK
;
A
#
# COMPACT_ATOMS: atom_id res chain seq x y z
N TYR A 1 -1.79 -42.28 -29.66
CA TYR A 1 -0.72 -41.74 -30.51
C TYR A 1 -0.78 -42.36 -31.90
N THR A 2 -0.60 -41.54 -32.93
CA THR A 2 -0.74 -41.85 -34.37
C THR A 2 0.48 -41.36 -35.17
N GLN A 3 0.58 -41.72 -36.45
CA GLN A 3 1.60 -41.18 -37.35
C GLN A 3 1.48 -39.65 -37.54
N GLU A 4 0.27 -39.11 -37.44
CA GLU A 4 0.05 -37.66 -37.50
C GLU A 4 0.62 -36.96 -36.26
N ASP A 5 0.47 -37.57 -35.07
CA ASP A 5 1.02 -37.01 -33.82
C ASP A 5 2.55 -36.93 -33.87
N PHE A 6 3.20 -37.97 -34.41
CA PHE A 6 4.65 -37.96 -34.57
C PHE A 6 5.12 -36.94 -35.62
N LYS A 7 4.39 -36.81 -36.73
CA LYS A 7 4.64 -35.78 -37.74
C LYS A 7 4.54 -34.37 -37.13
N ASN A 8 3.51 -34.09 -36.34
CA ASN A 8 3.34 -32.81 -35.65
C ASN A 8 4.48 -32.56 -34.66
N PHE A 9 4.87 -33.57 -33.88
CA PHE A 9 6.01 -33.49 -32.98
C PHE A 9 7.31 -33.15 -33.71
N ILE A 10 7.56 -33.73 -34.89
CA ILE A 10 8.73 -33.36 -35.69
C ILE A 10 8.66 -31.89 -36.14
N LEU A 11 7.49 -31.41 -36.56
CA LEU A 11 7.33 -30.02 -37.00
C LEU A 11 7.63 -29.02 -35.88
N ASP A 12 7.23 -29.35 -34.65
CA ASP A 12 7.36 -28.46 -33.50
C ASP A 12 8.75 -28.52 -32.84
N TYR A 13 9.44 -29.67 -32.89
CA TYR A 13 10.65 -29.94 -32.10
C TYR A 13 11.90 -30.32 -32.92
N GLN A 14 11.87 -30.21 -34.25
CA GLN A 14 13.06 -30.47 -35.08
C GLN A 14 14.19 -29.45 -34.80
N GLU A 15 15.40 -29.96 -34.59
CA GLU A 15 16.61 -29.15 -34.41
C GLU A 15 17.73 -29.68 -35.31
N SER A 16 18.66 -28.80 -35.70
CA SER A 16 19.80 -29.19 -36.52
C SER A 16 20.70 -30.18 -35.77
N GLY A 17 20.98 -31.33 -36.38
CA GLY A 17 21.82 -32.38 -35.79
C GLY A 17 21.06 -33.55 -35.16
N LEU A 18 19.72 -33.52 -35.16
CA LEU A 18 18.89 -34.68 -34.79
C LEU A 18 18.55 -35.50 -36.03
N ASP A 19 18.78 -36.81 -35.96
CA ASP A 19 18.28 -37.73 -36.97
C ASP A 19 16.86 -38.23 -36.62
N PHE A 20 16.26 -38.98 -37.55
CA PHE A 20 14.89 -39.45 -37.42
C PHE A 20 14.70 -40.41 -36.24
N GLU A 21 15.71 -41.23 -35.92
CA GLU A 21 15.65 -42.18 -34.80
C GLU A 21 15.72 -41.44 -33.47
N MET A 22 16.57 -40.43 -33.37
CA MET A 22 16.65 -39.53 -32.21
C MET A 22 15.35 -38.77 -32.00
N MET A 23 14.71 -38.29 -33.08
CA MET A 23 13.41 -37.64 -33.01
C MET A 23 12.30 -38.60 -32.58
N TYR A 24 12.32 -39.84 -33.07
CA TYR A 24 11.37 -40.87 -32.66
C TYR A 24 11.52 -41.23 -31.18
N GLN A 25 12.74 -41.40 -30.69
CA GLN A 25 12.97 -41.64 -29.27
C GLN A 25 12.49 -40.49 -28.39
N ARG A 26 12.79 -39.24 -28.77
CA ARG A 26 12.26 -38.07 -28.05
C ARG A 26 10.73 -38.05 -28.03
N PHE A 27 10.08 -38.40 -29.13
CA PHE A 27 8.62 -38.51 -29.17
C PHE A 27 8.12 -39.60 -28.23
N VAL A 28 8.73 -40.79 -28.24
CA VAL A 28 8.37 -41.88 -27.32
C VAL A 28 8.53 -41.43 -25.87
N ASP A 29 9.66 -40.83 -25.51
CA ASP A 29 9.90 -40.32 -24.16
C ASP A 29 8.88 -39.25 -23.74
N PHE A 30 8.62 -38.29 -24.63
CA PHE A 30 7.64 -37.23 -24.40
C PHE A 30 6.23 -37.80 -24.20
N THR A 31 5.78 -38.71 -25.05
CA THR A 31 4.46 -39.35 -24.92
C THR A 31 4.36 -40.21 -23.66
N CYS A 32 5.43 -40.90 -23.26
CA CYS A 32 5.45 -41.65 -22.00
C CYS A 32 5.32 -40.72 -20.80
N LEU A 33 6.04 -39.58 -20.80
CA LEU A 33 5.95 -38.57 -19.76
C LEU A 33 4.57 -37.93 -19.69
N GLU A 34 4.02 -37.49 -20.83
CA GLU A 34 2.68 -36.89 -20.92
C GLU A 34 1.60 -37.87 -20.41
N TYR A 35 1.71 -39.16 -20.76
CA TYR A 35 0.82 -40.18 -20.25
C TYR A 35 0.95 -40.34 -18.72
N GLU A 36 2.18 -40.40 -18.20
CA GLU A 36 2.40 -40.49 -16.75
C GLU A 36 1.87 -39.26 -16.01
N GLU A 37 2.08 -38.06 -16.56
CA GLU A 37 1.53 -36.79 -16.07
C GLU A 37 0.01 -36.83 -16.00
N SER A 38 -0.66 -37.33 -17.05
CA SER A 38 -2.12 -37.48 -17.08
C SER A 38 -2.67 -38.42 -15.99
N LYS A 39 -1.81 -39.29 -15.45
CA LYS A 39 -2.12 -40.24 -14.38
C LYS A 39 -1.72 -39.77 -13.00
N LEU A 40 -0.99 -38.66 -12.87
CA LEU A 40 -0.51 -38.16 -11.58
C LEU A 40 -1.66 -37.91 -10.60
N GLU A 41 -2.75 -37.30 -11.03
CA GLU A 41 -3.91 -37.03 -10.16
C GLU A 41 -4.63 -38.31 -9.69
N GLU A 42 -4.61 -39.36 -10.51
CA GLU A 42 -5.20 -40.67 -10.18
C GLU A 42 -4.30 -41.45 -9.21
N LYS A 43 -2.99 -41.44 -9.47
CA LYS A 43 -1.98 -42.18 -8.69
C LYS A 43 -1.66 -41.51 -7.35
N TYR A 44 -1.71 -40.18 -7.29
CA TYR A 44 -1.28 -39.39 -6.13
C TYR A 44 -2.42 -38.45 -5.68
N PRO A 45 -3.30 -38.91 -4.77
CA PRO A 45 -4.43 -38.11 -4.28
C PRO A 45 -4.02 -36.79 -3.62
N GLU A 46 -2.85 -36.74 -2.95
CA GLU A 46 -2.30 -35.52 -2.35
C GLU A 46 -1.94 -34.49 -3.43
N TYR A 47 -1.31 -34.92 -4.52
CA TYR A 47 -1.00 -34.07 -5.67
C TYR A 47 -2.27 -33.51 -6.32
N LYS A 48 -3.28 -34.37 -6.53
CA LYS A 48 -4.59 -33.94 -7.01
C LYS A 48 -5.22 -32.88 -6.10
N THR A 49 -5.14 -33.08 -4.79
CA THR A 49 -5.69 -32.13 -3.81
C THR A 49 -4.98 -30.79 -3.93
N LEU A 50 -3.64 -30.79 -3.95
CA LEU A 50 -2.83 -29.59 -4.11
C LEU A 50 -3.14 -28.84 -5.41
N LEU A 51 -3.24 -29.55 -6.55
CA LEU A 51 -3.61 -28.94 -7.83
C LEU A 51 -5.00 -28.30 -7.79
N ASN A 52 -5.98 -28.96 -7.16
CA ASN A 52 -7.31 -28.39 -7.01
C ASN A 52 -7.30 -27.14 -6.12
N GLU A 53 -6.55 -27.15 -5.02
CA GLU A 53 -6.38 -25.96 -4.16
C GLU A 53 -5.77 -24.79 -4.93
N PHE A 54 -4.74 -25.03 -5.75
CA PHE A 54 -4.16 -24.01 -6.61
C PHE A 54 -5.16 -23.48 -7.64
N ARG A 55 -5.88 -24.39 -8.32
CA ARG A 55 -6.88 -24.03 -9.32
C ARG A 55 -8.00 -23.18 -8.71
N ASP A 56 -8.54 -23.61 -7.58
CA ASP A 56 -9.61 -22.91 -6.87
C ASP A 56 -9.10 -21.56 -6.33
N GLY A 57 -7.86 -21.50 -5.84
CA GLY A 57 -7.21 -20.27 -5.41
C GLY A 57 -7.04 -19.25 -6.54
N ILE A 58 -6.61 -19.68 -7.73
CA ILE A 58 -6.48 -18.81 -8.90
C ILE A 58 -7.86 -18.32 -9.36
N LEU A 59 -8.86 -19.20 -9.39
CA LEU A 59 -10.23 -18.83 -9.76
C LEU A 59 -10.81 -17.79 -8.77
N LEU A 60 -10.66 -18.03 -7.47
CA LEU A 60 -11.11 -17.11 -6.44
C LEU A 60 -10.41 -15.76 -6.55
N PHE A 61 -9.09 -15.77 -6.80
CA PHE A 61 -8.31 -14.56 -7.00
C PHE A 61 -8.80 -13.76 -8.20
N ASP A 62 -9.01 -14.40 -9.35
CA ASP A 62 -9.44 -13.74 -10.59
C ASP A 62 -10.86 -13.15 -10.45
N LEU A 63 -11.77 -13.91 -9.83
CA LEU A 63 -13.12 -13.43 -9.54
C LEU A 63 -13.11 -12.25 -8.55
N THR A 64 -12.34 -12.34 -7.47
CA THR A 64 -12.24 -11.26 -6.47
C THR A 64 -11.63 -10.01 -7.09
N SER A 65 -10.58 -10.18 -7.89
CA SER A 65 -9.94 -9.09 -8.63
C SER A 65 -10.93 -8.37 -9.54
N THR A 66 -11.75 -9.12 -10.28
CA THR A 66 -12.74 -8.56 -11.20
C THR A 66 -13.90 -7.89 -10.46
N MET A 67 -14.49 -8.59 -9.48
CA MET A 67 -15.74 -8.17 -8.85
C MET A 67 -15.54 -7.10 -7.77
N VAL A 68 -14.38 -7.07 -7.13
CA VAL A 68 -14.09 -6.20 -5.99
C VAL A 68 -13.00 -5.19 -6.33
N TRP A 69 -11.78 -5.65 -6.65
CA TRP A 69 -10.61 -4.75 -6.70
C TRP A 69 -10.63 -3.82 -7.91
N THR A 70 -10.74 -4.39 -9.11
CA THR A 70 -10.82 -3.64 -10.37
C THR A 70 -12.06 -2.76 -10.38
N LYS A 71 -13.21 -3.30 -9.95
CA LYS A 71 -14.45 -2.55 -9.83
C LYS A 71 -14.32 -1.34 -8.91
N ALA A 72 -13.72 -1.49 -7.72
CA ALA A 72 -13.51 -0.35 -6.81
C ALA A 72 -12.59 0.75 -7.39
N MET A 73 -11.68 0.38 -8.29
CA MET A 73 -10.77 1.33 -8.94
C MET A 73 -11.41 2.04 -10.14
N GLU A 74 -12.22 1.32 -10.92
CA GLU A 74 -12.82 1.82 -12.17
C GLU A 74 -14.17 2.51 -11.95
N ASP A 75 -14.95 2.09 -10.96
CA ASP A 75 -16.26 2.65 -10.62
C ASP A 75 -16.14 3.98 -9.87
N THR A 76 -15.82 5.04 -10.62
CA THR A 76 -15.67 6.39 -10.09
C THR A 76 -16.95 6.95 -9.47
N ILE A 77 -18.13 6.58 -10.00
CA ILE A 77 -19.42 7.06 -9.51
C ILE A 77 -19.77 6.39 -8.18
N GLY A 78 -19.64 5.07 -8.11
CA GLY A 78 -19.87 4.31 -6.88
C GLY A 78 -18.90 4.70 -5.78
N LEU A 79 -17.62 4.88 -6.11
CA LEU A 79 -16.60 5.35 -5.16
C LEU A 79 -16.93 6.74 -4.60
N GLN A 80 -17.34 7.68 -5.46
CA GLN A 80 -17.73 9.02 -5.02
C GLN A 80 -18.97 8.98 -4.10
N LYS A 81 -19.99 8.20 -4.48
CA LYS A 81 -21.21 8.06 -3.67
C LYS A 81 -20.91 7.43 -2.31
N TYR A 82 -20.06 6.40 -2.29
CA TYR A 82 -19.60 5.76 -1.05
C TYR A 82 -18.86 6.74 -0.15
N PHE A 83 -17.94 7.52 -0.74
CA PHE A 83 -17.23 8.59 -0.03
C PHE A 83 -18.18 9.62 0.58
N GLU A 84 -19.15 10.11 -0.19
CA GLU A 84 -20.12 11.11 0.26
C GLU A 84 -21.01 10.61 1.41
N THR A 85 -21.37 9.32 1.38
CA THR A 85 -22.18 8.69 2.44
C THR A 85 -21.37 8.47 3.72
N ASN A 86 -20.05 8.31 3.59
CA ASN A 86 -19.15 7.92 4.68
C ASN A 86 -18.14 9.02 5.05
N ARG A 87 -18.42 10.30 4.75
CA ARG A 87 -17.49 11.44 4.95
C ARG A 87 -16.91 11.53 6.35
N GLU A 88 -17.71 11.19 7.36
CA GLU A 88 -17.30 11.21 8.77
C GLU A 88 -16.10 10.28 9.06
N ASN A 89 -15.90 9.23 8.27
CA ASN A 89 -14.78 8.30 8.39
C ASN A 89 -13.48 8.83 7.75
N TYR A 90 -13.57 9.91 6.97
CA TYR A 90 -12.49 10.52 6.21
C TYR A 90 -12.28 11.96 6.66
N VAL A 91 -11.94 12.13 7.93
CA VAL A 91 -11.60 13.42 8.53
C VAL A 91 -10.12 13.51 8.84
N TRP A 92 -9.54 14.70 8.66
CA TRP A 92 -8.34 15.07 9.37
C TRP A 92 -8.69 15.26 10.84
N GLY A 93 -7.88 14.70 11.74
CA GLY A 93 -7.89 15.17 13.12
C GLY A 93 -7.41 16.62 13.19
N ASP A 94 -7.32 17.16 14.39
CA ASP A 94 -6.67 18.46 14.58
C ASP A 94 -5.24 18.43 13.99
N ARG A 95 -4.84 19.53 13.35
CA ARG A 95 -3.51 19.72 12.75
C ARG A 95 -2.92 21.03 13.20
N VAL A 96 -1.61 21.16 13.07
CA VAL A 96 -0.91 22.43 13.29
C VAL A 96 -0.04 22.77 12.09
N GLU A 97 -0.06 24.03 11.69
CA GLU A 97 0.97 24.56 10.82
C GLU A 97 2.13 25.01 11.70
N ALA A 98 3.31 24.43 11.44
CA ALA A 98 4.47 24.68 12.27
C ALA A 98 5.76 24.76 11.46
N ASN A 99 6.70 25.54 11.98
CA ASN A 99 8.08 25.60 11.54
C ASN A 99 8.97 24.94 12.58
N ILE A 100 9.67 23.88 12.21
CA ILE A 100 10.68 23.21 13.02
C ILE A 100 12.04 23.75 12.61
N TYR A 101 12.73 24.40 13.54
CA TYR A 101 14.07 24.93 13.37
C TYR A 101 15.07 24.05 14.13
N THR A 102 15.92 23.33 13.41
CA THR A 102 17.04 22.58 14.00
C THR A 102 18.29 23.44 13.93
N CYS A 103 18.81 23.84 15.09
CA CYS A 103 20.01 24.65 15.21
C CYS A 103 21.19 23.77 15.66
N ALA A 104 22.34 23.89 15.02
CA ALA A 104 23.52 23.09 15.37
C ALA A 104 24.17 23.47 16.71
N ASN A 105 24.00 24.70 17.20
CA ASN A 105 24.58 25.18 18.45
C ASN A 105 23.89 26.44 18.99
N TYR A 106 24.20 26.81 20.23
CA TYR A 106 23.63 28.00 20.91
C TYR A 106 23.95 29.35 20.22
N LYS A 107 25.06 29.45 19.49
CA LYS A 107 25.41 30.67 18.73
C LYS A 107 24.42 30.87 17.57
N VAL A 108 24.02 29.79 16.90
CA VAL A 108 23.00 29.83 15.85
C VAL A 108 21.64 30.19 16.44
N VAL A 109 21.29 29.64 17.60
CA VAL A 109 20.04 29.98 18.31
C VAL A 109 19.91 31.48 18.56
N SER A 110 20.98 32.12 19.04
CA SER A 110 20.99 33.57 19.31
C SER A 110 20.75 34.39 18.04
N LYS A 111 21.33 33.96 16.91
CA LYS A 111 21.09 34.58 15.60
C LYS A 111 19.65 34.34 15.12
N LEU A 112 19.14 33.11 15.27
CA LEU A 112 17.79 32.73 14.87
C LEU A 112 16.73 33.53 15.63
N LYS A 113 16.81 33.62 16.97
CA LYS A 113 15.87 34.41 17.80
C LYS A 113 15.76 35.86 17.31
N ARG A 114 16.90 36.48 16.95
CA ARG A 114 16.93 37.84 16.38
C ARG A 114 16.26 37.93 15.01
N LEU A 115 16.43 36.92 14.16
CA LEU A 115 15.82 36.89 12.84
C LEU A 115 14.32 36.58 12.89
N LEU A 116 13.88 35.69 13.79
CA LEU A 116 12.46 35.42 14.05
C LEU A 116 11.71 36.70 14.47
N TRP A 117 12.33 37.51 15.33
CA TRP A 117 11.77 38.82 15.70
C TRP A 117 11.64 39.78 14.49
N LYS A 118 12.58 39.74 13.55
CA LYS A 118 12.51 40.54 12.31
C LYS A 118 11.46 40.00 11.33
N LYS A 119 11.29 38.68 11.24
CA LYS A 119 10.23 38.02 10.46
C LYS A 119 8.84 38.37 10.97
N SER A 120 8.64 38.43 12.28
CA SER A 120 7.39 38.92 12.88
C SER A 120 7.01 40.35 12.44
N LYS A 121 7.99 41.13 11.97
CA LYS A 121 7.79 42.48 11.40
C LYS A 121 7.78 42.50 9.87
N ASN A 122 7.65 41.35 9.20
CA ASN A 122 7.73 41.17 7.75
C ASN A 122 9.03 41.72 7.12
N MET A 123 10.12 41.82 7.88
CA MET A 123 11.39 42.37 7.38
C MET A 123 12.33 41.32 6.77
N VAL A 124 12.10 40.03 7.02
CA VAL A 124 13.00 38.94 6.63
C VAL A 124 12.18 37.68 6.33
N THR A 125 12.51 36.97 5.25
CA THR A 125 11.85 35.70 4.89
C THR A 125 12.59 34.48 5.46
N ILE A 126 11.95 33.30 5.47
CA ILE A 126 12.57 32.05 5.91
C ILE A 126 13.85 31.73 5.11
N LYS A 127 13.82 31.99 3.79
CA LYS A 127 14.95 31.79 2.89
C LYS A 127 16.14 32.68 3.26
N ASP A 128 15.90 33.96 3.50
CA ASP A 128 16.95 34.91 3.93
C ASP A 128 17.59 34.48 5.25
N MET A 129 16.81 33.86 6.16
CA MET A 129 17.37 33.35 7.42
C MET A 129 18.35 32.21 7.18
N GLN A 130 17.96 31.22 6.36
CA GLN A 130 18.84 30.09 6.03
C GLN A 130 20.12 30.59 5.36
N GLU A 131 20.02 31.46 4.37
CA GLU A 131 21.18 32.03 3.68
C GLU A 131 22.09 32.83 4.62
N SER A 132 21.52 33.56 5.58
CA SER A 132 22.31 34.35 6.54
C SER A 132 23.05 33.51 7.59
N ILE A 133 22.50 32.34 7.95
CA ILE A 133 23.03 31.48 9.02
C ILE A 133 23.89 30.34 8.46
N ASN A 134 23.57 29.83 7.28
CA ASN A 134 24.23 28.67 6.66
C ASN A 134 25.43 29.05 5.78
N LYS A 135 25.96 30.27 5.89
CA LYS A 135 27.09 30.77 5.08
C LYS A 135 28.34 29.87 5.17
N ASP A 136 28.65 29.40 6.38
CA ASP A 136 29.85 28.60 6.64
C ASP A 136 29.58 27.09 6.57
N SER A 137 28.34 26.67 6.84
CA SER A 137 27.92 25.26 6.79
C SER A 137 26.41 25.14 6.56
N PRO A 138 25.95 24.29 5.63
CA PRO A 138 24.53 24.09 5.34
C PRO A 138 23.76 23.45 6.49
N MET A 139 24.44 22.84 7.46
CA MET A 139 23.83 22.16 8.60
C MET A 139 23.62 23.08 9.83
N ASN A 140 24.01 24.36 9.75
CA ASN A 140 23.88 25.28 10.89
C ASN A 140 22.41 25.49 11.30
N LEU A 141 21.52 25.65 10.33
CA LEU A 141 20.08 25.81 10.51
C LEU A 141 19.31 25.03 9.46
N GLN A 142 18.50 24.08 9.92
CA GLN A 142 17.50 23.40 9.10
C GLN A 142 16.12 23.90 9.47
N ILE A 143 15.29 24.19 8.48
CA ILE A 143 13.94 24.68 8.68
C ILE A 143 13.00 23.79 7.91
N ASN A 144 12.09 23.13 8.63
CA ASN A 144 11.03 22.33 8.04
C ASN A 144 9.71 23.02 8.35
N SER A 145 9.04 23.49 7.30
CA SER A 145 7.72 24.13 7.38
C SER A 145 6.70 23.19 6.77
N SER A 146 5.73 22.75 7.56
CA SER A 146 4.66 21.87 7.09
C SER A 146 3.43 22.00 7.98
N LYS A 147 2.32 21.45 7.49
CA LYS A 147 1.20 21.03 8.33
C LYS A 147 1.53 19.67 8.94
N TYR A 148 1.24 19.51 10.22
CA TYR A 148 1.50 18.28 10.97
C TYR A 148 0.22 17.84 11.67
N SER A 149 -0.08 16.56 11.53
CA SER A 149 -1.05 15.83 12.34
C SER A 149 -0.33 15.21 13.54
N LYS A 150 -1.11 14.80 14.54
CA LYS A 150 -0.57 14.08 15.70
C LYS A 150 0.12 12.79 15.25
N GLY A 151 1.36 12.57 15.67
CA GLY A 151 2.17 11.42 15.27
C GLY A 151 3.06 11.63 14.05
N ASP A 152 2.88 12.72 13.28
CA ASP A 152 3.71 12.99 12.10
C ASP A 152 5.15 13.36 12.49
N ASN A 153 5.35 13.99 13.67
CA ASN A 153 6.65 14.42 14.12
C ASN A 153 6.79 14.43 15.66
N LYS A 154 7.82 13.76 16.15
CA LYS A 154 8.12 13.61 17.59
C LYS A 154 8.26 14.94 18.33
N PHE A 155 8.73 16.01 17.68
CA PHE A 155 8.90 17.33 18.30
C PHE A 155 7.58 18.10 18.35
N ILE A 156 6.74 17.96 17.33
CA ILE A 156 5.39 18.54 17.30
C ILE A 156 4.51 17.91 18.38
N ASP A 157 4.67 16.60 18.61
CA ASP A 157 3.90 15.87 19.62
C ASP A 157 4.30 16.23 21.06
N GLN A 158 5.48 16.82 21.27
CA GLN A 158 5.98 17.24 22.59
C GLN A 158 5.49 18.63 23.00
N VAL A 159 5.03 19.45 22.04
CA VAL A 159 4.61 20.82 22.30
C VAL A 159 3.10 20.93 22.42
N LYS A 160 2.64 21.90 23.20
CA LYS A 160 1.22 22.25 23.22
C LYS A 160 0.87 22.96 21.92
N TRP A 161 -0.25 22.57 21.31
CA TRP A 161 -0.74 23.15 20.06
C TRP A 161 -1.37 24.52 20.28
N ILE A 162 -0.52 25.49 20.58
CA ILE A 162 -0.86 26.89 20.86
C ILE A 162 0.11 27.75 20.06
N LYS A 163 -0.39 28.82 19.43
CA LYS A 163 0.44 29.77 18.68
C LYS A 163 1.59 30.29 19.53
N GLY A 164 2.81 30.19 19.02
CA GLY A 164 4.02 30.60 19.71
C GLY A 164 5.23 29.74 19.38
N THR A 165 6.34 30.03 20.04
CA THR A 165 7.60 29.30 19.86
C THR A 165 7.95 28.55 21.14
N THR A 166 8.20 27.25 21.03
CA THR A 166 8.68 26.40 22.12
C THR A 166 10.07 25.89 21.79
N GLU A 167 10.97 25.96 22.77
CA GLU A 167 12.32 25.42 22.69
C GLU A 167 12.32 24.00 23.27
N ILE A 168 12.84 23.03 22.51
CA ILE A 168 13.00 21.64 22.93
C ILE A 168 14.51 21.37 23.00
N PRO A 169 15.07 21.19 24.22
CA PRO A 169 16.45 20.79 24.36
C PRO A 169 16.62 19.36 23.84
N THR A 170 17.71 19.09 23.13
CA THR A 170 18.10 17.73 22.77
C THR A 170 19.25 17.25 23.65
N GLU A 171 19.50 15.95 23.67
CA GLU A 171 20.65 15.37 24.39
C GLU A 171 22.00 15.70 23.71
N SER A 172 21.98 16.29 22.52
CA SER A 172 23.15 16.74 21.77
C SER A 172 23.32 18.26 21.85
N ASP A 173 24.41 18.79 21.29
CA ASP A 173 24.61 20.25 21.14
C ASP A 173 23.57 20.93 20.23
N ALA A 174 22.74 20.14 19.51
CA ALA A 174 21.67 20.66 18.68
C ALA A 174 20.46 21.10 19.52
N ILE A 175 19.84 22.20 19.12
CA ILE A 175 18.66 22.77 19.80
C ILE A 175 17.53 22.89 18.78
N ILE A 176 16.34 22.43 19.15
CA ILE A 176 15.17 22.43 18.27
C ILE A 176 14.19 23.50 18.76
N PHE A 177 13.73 24.34 17.84
CA PHE A 177 12.61 25.25 18.08
C PHE A 177 11.43 24.83 17.25
N VAL A 178 10.27 24.77 17.88
CA VAL A 178 9.00 24.56 17.20
C VAL A 178 8.20 25.86 17.30
N GLU A 179 7.98 26.51 16.15
CA GLU A 179 7.06 27.64 16.04
C GLU A 179 5.74 27.15 15.48
N ILE A 180 4.66 27.24 16.25
CA ILE A 180 3.31 26.96 15.78
C ILE A 180 2.74 28.27 15.22
N THR A 181 2.50 28.31 13.92
CA THR A 181 1.94 29.47 13.22
C THR A 181 0.42 29.45 13.26
N ASP A 182 -0.19 28.27 13.09
CA ASP A 182 -1.63 28.11 13.15
C ASP A 182 -2.07 26.75 13.69
N VAL A 183 -3.28 26.71 14.26
CA VAL A 183 -3.94 25.49 14.73
C VAL A 183 -5.17 25.29 13.86
N ILE A 184 -5.16 24.22 13.08
CA ILE A 184 -6.19 23.88 12.10
C ILE A 184 -7.09 22.83 12.78
N PRO A 185 -8.37 23.15 13.05
CA PRO A 185 -9.29 22.18 13.64
C PRO A 185 -9.53 21.01 12.68
N SER A 186 -10.07 19.91 13.20
CA SER A 186 -10.55 18.79 12.40
C SER A 186 -11.41 19.25 11.22
N GLU A 187 -11.12 18.69 10.05
CA GLU A 187 -11.74 19.06 8.78
C GLU A 187 -11.97 17.80 7.94
N GLU A 188 -13.04 17.78 7.14
CA GLU A 188 -13.27 16.70 6.18
C GLU A 188 -12.14 16.66 5.14
N LYS A 189 -11.63 15.47 4.86
CA LYS A 189 -10.65 15.29 3.78
C LYS A 189 -11.36 15.38 2.45
N ASP A 190 -10.67 15.85 1.43
CA ASP A 190 -11.13 15.65 0.07
C ASP A 190 -10.96 14.18 -0.36
N LEU A 191 -11.75 13.76 -1.36
CA LEU A 191 -11.62 12.43 -1.97
C LEU A 191 -10.20 12.21 -2.51
N SER A 192 -9.54 13.25 -3.04
CA SER A 192 -8.16 13.16 -3.55
C SER A 192 -7.15 12.86 -2.44
N GLU A 193 -7.36 13.40 -1.24
CA GLU A 193 -6.48 13.22 -0.08
C GLU A 193 -6.69 11.86 0.61
N SER A 194 -7.89 11.30 0.47
CA SER A 194 -8.30 10.04 1.12
C SER A 194 -8.45 8.86 0.15
N LYS A 195 -8.21 9.07 -1.15
CA LYS A 195 -8.53 8.14 -2.23
C LYS A 195 -8.12 6.69 -1.98
N GLY A 196 -6.88 6.46 -1.53
CA GLY A 196 -6.39 5.10 -1.27
C GLY A 196 -7.16 4.39 -0.17
N LYS A 197 -7.47 5.10 0.93
CA LYS A 197 -8.29 4.54 2.02
C LYS A 197 -9.74 4.34 1.56
N VAL A 198 -10.32 5.31 0.87
CA VAL A 198 -11.69 5.21 0.33
C VAL A 198 -11.82 4.02 -0.63
N ILE A 199 -10.84 3.79 -1.50
CA ILE A 199 -10.82 2.62 -2.39
C ILE A 199 -10.80 1.33 -1.57
N SER A 200 -9.92 1.23 -0.57
CA SER A 200 -9.84 0.03 0.28
C SER A 200 -11.15 -0.23 1.03
N ASP A 201 -11.75 0.81 1.60
CA ASP A 201 -13.03 0.69 2.33
C ASP A 201 -14.18 0.35 1.36
N TYR A 202 -14.15 0.90 0.14
CA TYR A 202 -15.11 0.57 -0.91
C TYR A 202 -14.95 -0.85 -1.45
N GLN A 203 -13.72 -1.38 -1.53
CA GLN A 203 -13.48 -2.79 -1.83
C GLN A 203 -14.16 -3.69 -0.79
N ASN A 204 -13.96 -3.42 0.50
CA ASN A 204 -14.61 -4.20 1.56
C ASN A 204 -16.14 -4.15 1.43
N TYR A 205 -16.70 -2.97 1.14
CA TYR A 205 -18.13 -2.83 0.91
C TYR A 205 -18.60 -3.67 -0.30
N LEU A 206 -17.90 -3.62 -1.43
CA LEU A 206 -18.24 -4.40 -2.62
C LEU A 206 -18.14 -5.90 -2.36
N GLU A 207 -17.14 -6.35 -1.59
CA GLU A 207 -16.99 -7.75 -1.18
C GLU A 207 -18.18 -8.20 -0.33
N GLU A 208 -18.58 -7.42 0.68
CA GLU A 208 -19.75 -7.71 1.49
C GLU A 208 -21.03 -7.81 0.64
N GLN A 209 -21.23 -6.86 -0.28
CA GLN A 209 -22.38 -6.91 -1.20
C GLN A 209 -22.34 -8.15 -2.11
N TRP A 210 -21.16 -8.49 -2.62
CA TRP A 210 -21.00 -9.67 -3.47
C TRP A 210 -21.29 -10.97 -2.70
N LEU A 211 -20.81 -11.09 -1.47
CA LEU A 211 -21.08 -12.23 -0.58
C LEU A 211 -22.58 -12.36 -0.27
N LEU A 212 -23.30 -11.25 -0.11
CA LEU A 212 -24.76 -11.29 0.09
C LEU A 212 -25.48 -11.89 -1.12
N VAL A 213 -25.14 -11.43 -2.33
CA VAL A 213 -25.72 -11.97 -3.58
C VAL A 213 -25.42 -13.46 -3.72
N LEU A 214 -24.16 -13.87 -3.48
CA LEU A 214 -23.78 -15.29 -3.55
C LEU A 214 -24.55 -16.14 -2.54
N ARG A 215 -24.78 -15.65 -1.32
CA ARG A 215 -25.55 -16.39 -0.31
C ARG A 215 -27.04 -16.51 -0.65
N GLU A 216 -27.58 -15.57 -1.41
CA GLU A 216 -28.95 -15.62 -1.89
C GLU A 216 -29.12 -16.59 -3.06
N ASP A 217 -28.16 -16.56 -4.01
CA ASP A 217 -28.19 -17.39 -5.22
C ASP A 217 -27.87 -18.87 -4.95
N TYR A 218 -27.03 -19.16 -3.94
CA TYR A 218 -26.56 -20.51 -3.64
C TYR A 218 -27.05 -20.99 -2.27
N VAL A 219 -27.84 -22.07 -2.28
CA VAL A 219 -28.34 -22.71 -1.05
C VAL A 219 -27.19 -23.39 -0.31
N ILE A 220 -26.83 -22.87 0.86
CA ILE A 220 -25.81 -23.46 1.72
C ILE A 220 -26.46 -24.42 2.71
N THR A 221 -26.25 -25.72 2.54
CA THR A 221 -26.66 -26.74 3.52
C THR A 221 -25.50 -27.13 4.41
N LEU A 222 -25.59 -26.80 5.70
CA LEU A 222 -24.55 -27.15 6.68
C LEU A 222 -24.92 -28.46 7.40
N ASN A 223 -24.16 -29.52 7.17
CA ASN A 223 -24.25 -30.73 7.99
C ASN A 223 -23.40 -30.56 9.26
N LYS A 224 -24.05 -30.11 10.34
CA LYS A 224 -23.40 -29.85 11.64
C LYS A 224 -22.83 -31.10 12.29
N GLU A 225 -23.45 -32.26 12.09
CA GLU A 225 -23.00 -33.52 12.70
C GLU A 225 -21.63 -33.92 12.16
N VAL A 226 -21.45 -33.84 10.84
CA VAL A 226 -20.15 -34.10 10.20
C VAL A 226 -19.12 -33.04 10.60
N LEU A 227 -19.49 -31.75 10.59
CA LEU A 227 -18.58 -30.66 10.96
C LEU A 227 -17.99 -30.83 12.36
N TYR A 228 -18.83 -31.12 13.35
CA TYR A 228 -18.38 -31.31 14.74
C TYR A 228 -17.62 -32.62 14.96
N SER A 229 -17.72 -33.59 14.04
CA SER A 229 -16.90 -34.80 14.10
C SER A 229 -15.43 -34.58 13.70
N ILE A 230 -15.15 -33.49 12.97
CA ILE A 230 -13.81 -33.15 12.46
C ILE A 230 -13.03 -32.27 13.45
N ILE A 231 -13.73 -31.51 14.29
CA ILE A 231 -13.14 -30.67 15.34
C ILE A 231 -12.92 -31.55 16.58
N LYS A 232 -11.68 -31.99 16.81
CA LYS A 232 -11.24 -32.68 18.03
C LYS A 232 -10.74 -31.70 19.08
#